data_AF-A0A2A6NFJ2-F1
#
_entry.id   AF-A0A2A6NFJ2-F1
#
_cell.length_a   1.000
_cell.length_b   1.000
_cell.length_c   1.000
_cell.angle_alpha   90.00
_cell.angle_beta   90.00
_cell.angle_gamma   90.00
#
_symmetry.space_group_name_H-M   'P 1'
#
loop_
_entity.id
_entity.type
_entity.pdbx_description
1 polymer ?
#
loop_
_entity_poly.entity_id
_entity_poly.type
_entity_poly.pdbx_seq_one_letter_code
_entity_poly.pdbx_strand_id
1 'polypeptide(L)' 'MGYLVALALAAPASAQNKAPAPSTEGVRQRTLTGKERLGRKWTDEQRIDNCNVPPDKRGTKPRPSACPHAPSS' A
#
# COMPACT_ATOMS: atom_id res chain seq x y z
N MET A 1 10.85 -34.43 48.08
CA MET A 1 9.71 -33.62 47.62
C MET A 1 10.22 -32.74 46.50
N GLY A 2 9.99 -33.17 45.27
CA GLY A 2 10.60 -32.60 44.07
C GLY A 2 9.87 -31.36 43.55
N TYR A 3 10.50 -30.69 42.59
CA TYR A 3 9.79 -29.77 41.71
C TYR A 3 10.31 -29.97 40.29
N LEU A 4 9.49 -30.60 39.46
CA LEU A 4 9.75 -30.79 38.04
C LEU A 4 9.42 -29.49 37.32
N VAL A 5 10.42 -28.86 36.69
CA VAL A 5 10.20 -27.74 35.78
C VAL A 5 9.69 -28.32 34.46
N ALA A 6 8.41 -28.10 34.16
CA ALA A 6 7.80 -28.55 32.92
C ALA A 6 8.30 -27.69 31.74
N LEU A 7 9.01 -28.33 30.80
CA LEU A 7 9.32 -27.74 29.49
C LEU A 7 8.02 -27.66 28.67
N ALA A 8 7.56 -26.44 28.40
CA ALA A 8 6.45 -26.20 27.49
C ALA A 8 6.92 -26.42 26.03
N LEU A 9 6.43 -27.49 25.39
CA LEU A 9 6.57 -27.68 23.94
C LEU A 9 5.68 -26.67 23.21
N ALA A 10 6.29 -25.69 22.53
CA ALA A 10 5.59 -24.81 21.61
C ALA A 10 5.20 -25.58 20.33
N ALA A 11 3.91 -25.77 20.09
CA ALA A 11 3.39 -26.33 18.85
C ALA A 11 3.57 -25.33 17.69
N PRO A 12 3.95 -25.76 16.47
CA PRO A 12 3.94 -24.88 15.32
C PRO A 12 2.50 -24.59 14.90
N ALA A 13 2.16 -23.31 14.77
CA ALA A 13 0.90 -22.88 14.18
C ALA A 13 0.92 -23.20 12.67
N SER A 14 0.22 -24.23 12.24
CA SER A 14 0.02 -24.52 10.82
C SER A 14 -0.83 -23.43 10.18
N ALA A 15 -0.19 -22.55 9.42
CA ALA A 15 -0.87 -21.62 8.52
C ALA A 15 -1.49 -22.43 7.36
N GLN A 16 -2.82 -22.59 7.40
CA GLN A 16 -3.60 -23.18 6.30
C GLN A 16 -3.48 -22.25 5.08
N ASN A 17 -2.64 -22.60 4.11
CA ASN A 17 -2.58 -21.93 2.81
C ASN A 17 -3.87 -22.26 2.05
N LYS A 18 -4.90 -21.44 2.24
CA LYS A 18 -6.15 -21.55 1.50
C LYS A 18 -5.86 -21.26 0.03
N ALA A 19 -5.92 -22.30 -0.81
CA ALA A 19 -5.84 -22.14 -2.26
C ALA A 19 -6.89 -21.12 -2.72
N PRO A 20 -6.55 -20.20 -3.63
CA PRO A 20 -7.52 -19.23 -4.14
C PRO A 20 -8.62 -19.97 -4.90
N ALA A 21 -9.87 -19.70 -4.53
CA ALA A 21 -11.04 -20.16 -5.29
C ALA A 21 -11.00 -19.58 -6.72
N PRO A 22 -11.53 -20.28 -7.74
CA PRO A 22 -11.62 -19.75 -9.09
C PRO A 22 -12.52 -18.50 -9.04
N SER A 23 -11.92 -17.34 -9.27
CA SER A 23 -12.64 -16.06 -9.31
C SER A 23 -13.33 -15.96 -10.65
N THR A 24 -14.64 -15.81 -10.63
CA THR A 24 -15.43 -15.34 -11.76
C THR A 24 -14.79 -14.09 -12.34
N GLU A 25 -14.65 -14.02 -13.67
CA GLU A 25 -14.08 -12.90 -14.42
C GLU A 25 -14.97 -11.64 -14.34
N GLY A 26 -15.17 -11.12 -13.13
CA GLY A 26 -15.62 -9.76 -12.88
C GLY A 26 -14.40 -8.84 -12.94
N VAL A 27 -14.42 -7.90 -13.90
CA VAL A 27 -13.50 -6.77 -14.09
C VAL A 27 -12.44 -6.69 -12.98
N ARG A 28 -11.27 -7.27 -13.24
CA ARG A 28 -10.16 -7.32 -12.29
C ARG A 28 -9.68 -5.89 -12.06
N GLN A 29 -10.25 -5.20 -11.05
CA GLN A 29 -9.77 -3.93 -10.55
C GLN A 29 -8.26 -4.11 -10.34
N ARG A 30 -7.46 -3.37 -11.11
CA ARG A 30 -6.01 -3.56 -11.12
C ARG A 30 -5.50 -3.22 -9.72
N THR A 31 -5.25 -4.25 -8.91
CA THR A 31 -4.70 -4.08 -7.56
C THR A 31 -3.29 -3.53 -7.73
N LEU A 32 -3.16 -2.20 -7.61
CA LEU A 32 -1.89 -1.51 -7.69
C LEU A 32 -1.05 -1.95 -6.49
N THR A 33 -0.10 -2.85 -6.73
CA THR A 33 0.86 -3.24 -5.71
C THR A 33 1.90 -2.13 -5.59
N GLY A 34 2.32 -1.79 -4.36
CA GLY A 34 3.23 -0.66 -4.09
C GLY A 34 4.63 -0.73 -4.74
N LYS A 35 4.88 -1.70 -5.62
CA LYS A 35 6.10 -1.87 -6.40
C LYS A 35 6.04 -1.33 -7.84
N GLU A 36 4.91 -0.83 -8.34
CA GLU A 36 4.81 -0.25 -9.71
C GLU A 36 5.43 1.18 -9.84
N ARG A 37 6.56 1.43 -9.15
CA ARG A 37 7.16 2.76 -8.99
C ARG A 37 8.14 3.14 -10.11
N LEU A 38 7.95 2.67 -11.34
CA LEU A 38 8.84 3.02 -12.47
C LEU A 38 8.44 4.32 -13.18
N GLY A 39 7.22 4.84 -12.94
CA GLY A 39 6.71 6.08 -13.54
C GLY A 39 7.18 7.36 -12.85
N ARG A 40 7.02 8.51 -13.53
CA ARG A 40 7.25 9.83 -12.93
C ARG A 40 6.30 10.01 -11.75
N LYS A 41 6.78 10.60 -10.65
CA LYS A 41 5.99 10.79 -9.41
C LYS A 41 4.61 11.42 -9.59
N TRP A 42 4.46 12.33 -10.55
CA TRP A 42 3.19 13.03 -10.80
C TRP A 42 2.13 12.16 -11.49
N THR A 43 2.50 11.03 -12.10
CA THR A 43 1.55 10.06 -12.68
C THR A 43 0.98 9.11 -11.63
N ASP A 44 1.37 9.25 -10.36
CA ASP A 44 0.86 8.42 -9.27
C ASP A 44 -0.55 8.89 -8.88
N GLU A 45 -1.58 8.09 -9.13
CA GLU A 45 -2.97 8.40 -8.75
C GLU A 45 -3.17 8.58 -7.23
N GLN A 46 -2.28 8.04 -6.40
CA GLN A 46 -2.33 8.12 -4.94
C GLN A 46 -1.58 9.34 -4.38
N ARG A 47 -1.07 10.25 -5.24
CA ARG A 47 -0.44 11.51 -4.80
C ARG A 47 -1.36 12.35 -3.91
N ILE A 48 -0.91 12.78 -2.73
CA ILE A 48 -1.78 13.50 -1.79
C ILE A 48 -2.01 14.94 -2.25
N ASP A 49 -0.95 15.57 -2.74
CA ASP A 49 -0.91 16.97 -3.16
C ASP A 49 -0.49 17.13 -4.63
N ASN A 50 -0.52 18.37 -5.10
CA ASN A 50 -0.01 18.76 -6.42
C ASN A 50 1.42 19.33 -6.34
N CYS A 51 2.16 19.11 -5.25
CA CYS A 51 3.55 19.53 -5.18
C CYS A 51 4.36 18.76 -6.22
N ASN A 52 5.20 19.46 -6.98
CA ASN A 52 5.98 18.90 -8.08
C ASN A 52 5.13 18.32 -9.25
N VAL A 53 3.84 18.66 -9.32
CA VAL A 53 2.96 18.31 -10.45
C VAL A 53 2.76 19.53 -11.34
N PRO A 54 3.19 19.51 -12.63
CA PRO A 54 2.95 20.60 -13.57
C PRO A 54 1.45 20.91 -13.71
N PRO A 55 1.04 22.18 -13.87
CA PRO A 55 -0.37 22.58 -13.92
C PRO A 55 -1.16 21.83 -15.00
N ASP A 56 -0.58 21.66 -16.19
CA ASP A 56 -1.17 20.93 -17.32
C ASP A 56 -1.41 19.44 -17.05
N LYS A 57 -0.77 18.91 -16.00
CA LYS A 57 -0.81 17.50 -15.60
C LYS A 57 -1.62 17.28 -14.33
N ARG A 58 -2.21 18.34 -13.79
CA ARG A 58 -3.15 18.25 -12.67
C ARG A 58 -4.45 17.72 -13.24
N GLY A 59 -4.71 16.43 -13.02
CA GLY A 59 -6.00 15.83 -13.35
C GLY A 59 -7.17 16.55 -12.67
N THR A 60 -8.39 16.15 -12.99
CA THR A 60 -9.63 16.82 -12.54
C THR A 60 -9.88 16.74 -11.03
N LYS A 61 -9.24 15.80 -10.32
CA LYS A 61 -9.39 15.65 -8.88
C LYS A 61 -8.72 16.83 -8.15
N PRO A 62 -9.47 17.64 -7.38
CA PRO A 62 -8.89 18.73 -6.62
C PRO A 62 -7.93 18.17 -5.57
N ARG A 63 -6.71 18.70 -5.54
CA ARG A 63 -5.67 18.37 -4.54
C ARG A 63 -4.95 19.64 -4.10
N PRO A 64 -4.48 19.72 -2.85
CA PRO A 64 -3.78 20.89 -2.34
C PRO A 64 -2.58 21.27 -3.22
N SER A 65 -2.42 22.56 -3.50
CA SER A 65 -1.25 23.13 -4.17
C SER A 65 -0.26 23.78 -3.19
N ALA A 66 -0.70 24.04 -1.96
CA ALA A 66 0.15 24.57 -0.90
C ALA A 66 1.14 23.49 -0.46
N CYS A 67 2.42 23.72 -0.73
CA CYS A 67 3.49 22.81 -0.38
C CYS A 67 4.09 23.23 0.97
N PRO A 68 4.32 22.29 1.91
CA PRO A 68 4.81 22.61 3.25
C PRO A 68 6.20 23.27 3.28
N HIS A 69 6.96 23.15 2.20
CA HIS A 69 8.28 23.77 2.04
C HIS A 69 8.29 24.92 1.02
N ALA A 70 7.13 25.40 0.56
CA ALA A 70 7.10 26.58 -0.28
C ALA A 70 7.59 27.78 0.55
N PRO A 71 8.60 28.54 0.08
CA PRO A 71 8.97 29.77 0.75
C PRO A 71 7.75 30.69 0.77
N SER A 72 7.32 31.13 1.96
CA SER A 72 6.32 32.18 2.07
C SER A 72 6.89 33.44 1.42
N SER A 73 6.19 34.01 0.44
CA SER A 73 6.41 35.40 0.02
C SER A 73 5.86 36.36 1.06
#